data_AF-A0A965U4M2-F1
#
_entry.id   AF-A0A965U4M2-F1
#
_cell.length_a   1.000
_cell.length_b   1.000
_cell.length_c   1.000
_cell.angle_alpha   90.00
_cell.angle_beta   90.00
_cell.angle_gamma   90.00
#
_symmetry.space_group_name_H-M   'P 1'
#
loop_
_entity.id
_entity.type
_entity.pdbx_description
1 polymer ?
#
loop_
_entity_poly.entity_id
_entity_poly.type
_entity_poly.pdbx_seq_one_letter_code
_entity_poly.pdbx_strand_id
1 'polypeptide(L)'
;KEHAKIWFKLLHGGLGDTAQNLQTAAEGEHYEWTEMYPGFARTAREEGFDKIAALFEGVARIEKEHDERYRVLLSNVKNGKVFARNCDQIWQCGNCGYISVGHDAPMRCPVCGYPQGYFEILAKNF
;
A
#
# COMPACT_ATOMS: atom_id res chain seq x y z
N LYS A 1 17.15 10.99 -5.47
CA LYS A 1 15.85 10.74 -6.13
C LYS A 1 15.96 10.74 -7.66
N GLU A 2 16.55 11.76 -8.27
CA GLU A 2 16.61 11.88 -9.73
C GLU A 2 17.43 10.79 -10.42
N HIS A 3 18.56 10.34 -9.85
CA HIS A 3 19.39 9.29 -10.45
C HIS A 3 18.63 7.96 -10.59
N ALA A 4 17.99 7.48 -9.52
CA ALA A 4 17.20 6.24 -9.56
C ALA A 4 16.04 6.34 -10.56
N LYS A 5 15.40 7.50 -10.67
CA LYS A 5 14.28 7.72 -11.60
C LYS A 5 14.71 7.68 -13.07
N ILE A 6 15.91 8.16 -13.40
CA ILE A 6 16.48 8.04 -14.76
C ILE A 6 16.61 6.56 -15.12
N TRP A 7 17.26 5.76 -14.26
CA TRP A 7 17.47 4.34 -14.52
C TRP A 7 16.17 3.56 -14.58
N PHE A 8 15.24 3.82 -13.66
CA PHE A 8 13.92 3.18 -13.65
C PHE A 8 13.14 3.47 -14.93
N LYS A 9 13.19 4.71 -15.45
CA LYS A 9 12.56 5.05 -16.72
C LYS A 9 13.17 4.31 -17.91
N LEU A 10 14.50 4.19 -17.96
CA LEU A 10 15.18 3.52 -19.05
C LEU A 10 14.95 2.00 -19.05
N LEU A 11 14.87 1.39 -17.86
CA LEU A 11 14.68 -0.07 -17.71
C LEU A 11 13.21 -0.51 -17.80
N HIS A 12 12.29 0.31 -17.30
CA HIS A 12 10.88 -0.08 -17.13
C HIS A 12 9.89 0.80 -17.92
N GLY A 13 10.37 1.75 -18.73
CA GLY A 13 9.51 2.70 -19.44
C GLY A 13 8.92 3.80 -18.57
N GLY A 14 9.28 3.84 -17.28
CA GLY A 14 8.79 4.80 -16.30
C GLY A 14 7.85 4.17 -15.28
N LEU A 15 7.20 5.01 -14.47
CA LEU A 15 6.16 4.55 -13.54
C LEU A 15 4.90 4.19 -14.34
N GLY A 16 4.31 3.05 -14.02
CA GLY A 16 3.03 2.62 -14.60
C GLY A 16 1.85 3.35 -13.97
N ASP A 17 0.64 2.90 -14.29
CA ASP A 17 -0.56 3.31 -13.58
C ASP A 17 -0.57 2.78 -12.12
N THR A 18 -1.52 3.24 -11.31
CA THR A 18 -1.61 2.83 -9.90
C THR A 18 -1.78 1.32 -9.74
N ALA A 19 -2.50 0.64 -10.64
CA ALA A 19 -2.70 -0.80 -10.55
C ALA A 19 -1.40 -1.57 -10.85
N GLN A 20 -0.67 -1.15 -11.87
CA GLN A 20 0.65 -1.71 -12.22
C GLN A 20 1.64 -1.49 -11.08
N ASN A 21 1.70 -0.28 -10.53
CA ASN A 21 2.61 0.03 -9.43
C ASN A 21 2.29 -0.77 -8.16
N LEU A 22 1.00 -0.96 -7.82
CA LEU A 22 0.59 -1.80 -6.69
C LEU A 22 0.91 -3.28 -6.91
N GLN A 23 0.77 -3.78 -8.14
CA GLN A 23 1.14 -5.15 -8.49
C GLN A 23 2.65 -5.37 -8.32
N THR A 24 3.48 -4.48 -8.87
CA THR A 24 4.95 -4.54 -8.73
C THR A 24 5.38 -4.42 -7.27
N ALA A 25 4.73 -3.53 -6.49
CA ALA A 25 5.00 -3.43 -5.06
C ALA A 25 4.68 -4.76 -4.34
N ALA A 26 3.49 -5.34 -4.54
CA ALA A 26 3.11 -6.61 -3.94
C ALA A 26 4.06 -7.76 -4.33
N GLU A 27 4.54 -7.81 -5.57
CA GLU A 27 5.53 -8.80 -6.02
C GLU A 27 6.89 -8.62 -5.34
N GLY A 28 7.33 -7.38 -5.16
CA GLY A 28 8.53 -7.04 -4.40
C GLY A 28 8.42 -7.51 -2.96
N GLU A 29 7.38 -7.06 -2.24
CA GLU A 29 7.12 -7.48 -0.86
C GLU A 29 7.05 -9.00 -0.74
N HIS A 30 6.38 -9.68 -1.69
CA HIS A 30 6.29 -11.13 -1.73
C HIS A 30 7.66 -11.80 -1.75
N TYR A 31 8.54 -11.37 -2.64
CA TYR A 31 9.92 -11.88 -2.69
C TYR A 31 10.68 -11.61 -1.39
N GLU A 32 10.48 -10.43 -0.79
CA GLU A 32 11.14 -10.06 0.45
C GLU A 32 10.76 -10.99 1.61
N TRP A 33 9.47 -11.25 1.82
CA TRP A 33 9.02 -12.06 2.95
C TRP A 33 9.09 -13.57 2.74
N THR A 34 9.10 -14.05 1.49
CA THR A 34 9.18 -15.49 1.18
C THR A 34 10.61 -16.00 1.00
N GLU A 35 11.48 -15.19 0.39
CA GLU A 35 12.81 -15.63 -0.04
C GLU A 35 13.93 -14.83 0.61
N MET A 36 13.94 -13.50 0.42
CA MET A 36 15.09 -12.66 0.76
C MET A 36 15.36 -12.60 2.28
N TYR A 37 14.40 -12.13 3.08
CA TYR A 37 14.59 -12.02 4.52
C TYR A 37 14.69 -13.37 5.22
N PRO A 38 13.91 -14.41 4.85
CA PRO A 38 14.16 -15.76 5.35
C PRO A 38 15.57 -16.27 5.04
N GLY A 39 16.10 -15.98 3.84
CA GLY A 39 17.48 -16.28 3.46
C GLY A 39 18.49 -15.57 4.36
N PHE A 40 18.34 -14.26 4.55
CA PHE A 40 19.22 -13.47 5.42
C PHE A 40 19.16 -13.94 6.87
N ALA A 41 17.97 -14.30 7.38
CA ALA A 41 17.82 -14.84 8.72
C ALA A 41 18.57 -16.17 8.90
N ARG A 42 18.51 -17.07 7.91
CA ARG A 42 19.28 -18.33 7.94
C ARG A 42 20.78 -18.06 7.96
N THR A 43 21.30 -17.25 7.05
CA THR A 43 22.74 -16.91 7.00
C THR A 43 23.20 -16.23 8.29
N ALA A 44 22.43 -15.28 8.82
CA ALA A 44 22.77 -14.61 10.08
C ALA A 44 22.84 -15.62 11.25
N ARG A 45 21.96 -16.63 11.28
CA ARG A 45 21.97 -17.68 12.30
C ARG A 45 23.17 -18.61 12.17
N GLU A 46 23.54 -18.97 10.94
CA GLU A 46 24.75 -19.77 10.62
C GLU A 46 26.04 -19.07 11.04
N GLU A 47 26.08 -17.73 10.95
CA GLU A 47 27.22 -16.90 11.38
C GLU A 47 27.19 -16.54 12.87
N GLY A 48 26.20 -17.01 13.64
CA GLY A 48 26.10 -16.77 15.09
C GLY A 48 25.48 -15.43 15.49
N PHE A 49 24.81 -14.74 14.57
CA PHE A 49 24.13 -13.45 14.80
C PHE A 49 22.63 -13.63 15.08
N ASP A 50 22.26 -14.38 16.14
CA ASP A 50 20.87 -14.73 16.45
C ASP A 50 19.93 -13.53 16.57
N LYS A 51 20.39 -12.42 17.16
CA LYS A 51 19.58 -11.20 17.29
C LYS A 51 19.25 -10.59 15.92
N ILE A 52 20.19 -10.62 14.98
CA ILE A 52 20.00 -10.09 13.62
C ILE A 52 19.05 -11.02 12.85
N ALA A 53 19.21 -12.33 12.99
CA ALA A 53 18.28 -13.30 12.40
C ALA A 53 16.83 -13.05 12.85
N ALA A 54 16.60 -12.85 14.15
CA ALA A 54 15.27 -12.55 14.69
C ALA A 54 14.69 -11.22 14.16
N LEU A 55 15.54 -10.21 13.91
CA LEU A 55 15.10 -8.97 13.28
C LEU A 55 14.69 -9.19 11.83
N PHE A 56 15.45 -9.94 11.03
CA PHE A 56 15.05 -10.29 9.66
C PHE A 56 13.73 -11.06 9.61
N GLU A 57 13.52 -12.02 10.51
CA GLU A 57 12.23 -12.72 10.64
C GLU A 57 11.09 -11.77 11.04
N GLY A 58 11.37 -10.77 11.87
CA GLY A 58 10.44 -9.70 12.21
C GLY A 58 10.05 -8.85 11.01
N VAL A 59 11.03 -8.43 10.21
CA VAL A 59 10.80 -7.65 8.99
C VAL A 59 10.03 -8.48 7.95
N ALA A 60 10.37 -9.76 7.76
CA ALA A 60 9.60 -10.63 6.88
C ALA A 60 8.10 -10.68 7.23
N ARG A 61 7.75 -10.69 8.53
CA ARG A 61 6.34 -10.64 8.95
C ARG A 61 5.68 -9.30 8.61
N ILE A 62 6.41 -8.19 8.66
CA ILE A 62 5.90 -6.87 8.28
C ILE A 62 5.67 -6.79 6.77
N GLU A 63 6.62 -7.25 5.97
CA GLU A 63 6.50 -7.21 4.50
C GLU A 63 5.36 -8.11 4.00
N LYS A 64 5.03 -9.19 4.73
CA LYS A 64 3.82 -9.97 4.48
C LYS A 64 2.54 -9.12 4.62
N GLU A 65 2.43 -8.31 5.67
CA GLU A 65 1.29 -7.39 5.84
C GLU A 65 1.26 -6.32 4.75
N HIS A 66 2.41 -5.87 4.27
CA HIS A 66 2.51 -4.95 3.13
C HIS A 66 2.01 -5.60 1.83
N ASP A 67 2.45 -6.83 1.52
CA ASP A 67 1.98 -7.62 0.38
C ASP A 67 0.44 -7.77 0.41
N GLU A 68 -0.11 -8.23 1.54
CA GLU A 68 -1.55 -8.38 1.72
C GLU A 68 -2.31 -7.05 1.52
N ARG A 69 -1.81 -5.96 2.11
CA ARG A 69 -2.39 -4.62 1.94
C ARG A 69 -2.36 -4.18 0.47
N TYR A 70 -1.26 -4.33 -0.23
CA TYR A 70 -1.16 -3.92 -1.64
C TYR A 70 -2.07 -4.76 -2.53
N ARG A 71 -2.24 -6.06 -2.28
CA ARG A 71 -3.20 -6.90 -3.01
C ARG A 71 -4.64 -6.46 -2.80
N VAL A 72 -5.02 -6.09 -1.56
CA VAL A 72 -6.35 -5.54 -1.28
C VAL A 72 -6.56 -4.20 -2.01
N LEU A 73 -5.58 -3.30 -1.95
CA LEU A 73 -5.64 -2.01 -2.64
C LEU A 73 -5.73 -2.20 -4.17
N LEU A 74 -4.94 -3.11 -4.73
CA LEU A 74 -4.98 -3.45 -6.15
C LEU A 74 -6.36 -3.97 -6.56
N SER A 75 -6.94 -4.87 -5.76
CA SER A 75 -8.29 -5.36 -5.97
C SER A 75 -9.31 -4.21 -5.93
N ASN A 76 -9.17 -3.26 -5.01
CA ASN A 76 -10.06 -2.12 -4.93
C ASN A 76 -9.95 -1.21 -6.16
N VAL A 77 -8.73 -0.96 -6.65
CA VAL A 77 -8.49 -0.18 -7.88
C VAL A 77 -9.12 -0.87 -9.09
N LYS A 78 -8.86 -2.17 -9.28
CA LYS A 78 -9.39 -2.95 -10.42
C LYS A 78 -10.91 -3.06 -10.43
N ASN A 79 -11.52 -3.12 -9.25
CA ASN A 79 -12.96 -3.35 -9.10
C ASN A 79 -13.76 -2.07 -8.82
N GLY A 80 -13.16 -0.87 -8.95
CA GLY A 80 -13.84 0.39 -8.69
C GLY A 80 -14.26 0.60 -7.23
N LYS A 81 -13.67 -0.14 -6.28
CA LYS A 81 -13.96 -0.07 -4.84
C LYS A 81 -13.00 0.86 -4.11
N VAL A 82 -12.38 1.84 -4.76
CA VAL A 82 -11.57 2.82 -4.03
C VAL A 82 -12.48 3.77 -3.27
N PHE A 83 -13.52 4.27 -3.94
CA PHE A 83 -14.45 5.28 -3.41
C PHE A 83 -15.90 4.81 -3.36
N ALA A 84 -16.13 3.50 -3.41
CA ALA A 84 -17.45 2.88 -3.42
C ALA A 84 -17.48 1.60 -2.57
N ARG A 85 -18.61 1.31 -1.92
CA ARG A 85 -18.87 0.07 -1.18
C ARG A 85 -20.32 -0.39 -1.40
N ASN A 86 -20.54 -1.69 -1.15
CA ASN A 86 -21.87 -2.30 -1.26
C ASN A 86 -22.84 -1.85 -0.15
N CYS A 87 -22.33 -1.27 0.93
CA CYS A 87 -23.12 -0.70 2.02
C CYS A 87 -22.66 0.74 2.30
N ASP A 88 -23.52 1.51 2.95
CA ASP A 88 -23.23 2.89 3.33
C ASP A 88 -22.04 2.96 4.27
N GLN A 89 -21.02 3.72 3.88
CA GLN A 89 -19.86 4.01 4.71
C GLN A 89 -19.84 5.47 5.14
N ILE A 90 -19.08 5.72 6.20
CA ILE A 90 -18.73 7.08 6.62
C ILE A 90 -17.43 7.46 5.91
N TRP A 91 -17.52 8.42 5.00
CA TRP A 91 -16.39 8.97 4.25
C TRP A 91 -15.93 10.27 4.90
N GLN A 92 -14.63 10.44 5.05
CA GLN A 92 -14.00 11.65 5.56
C GLN A 92 -13.10 12.26 4.49
N CYS A 93 -13.22 13.56 4.27
CA CYS A 93 -12.29 14.31 3.45
C CYS A 93 -10.99 14.52 4.24
N GLY A 94 -9.90 13.88 3.83
CA GLY A 94 -8.57 14.03 4.42
C GLY A 94 -7.96 15.44 4.28
N ASN A 95 -8.53 16.30 3.43
CA ASN A 95 -8.07 17.69 3.30
C ASN A 95 -8.65 18.64 4.38
N CYS A 96 -9.93 18.49 4.73
CA CYS A 96 -10.63 19.46 5.60
C CYS A 96 -11.47 18.85 6.72
N GLY A 97 -11.58 17.52 6.77
CA GLY A 97 -12.34 16.79 7.78
C GLY A 97 -13.85 16.66 7.53
N TYR A 98 -14.40 17.19 6.42
CA TYR A 98 -15.82 17.01 6.08
C TYR A 98 -16.21 15.52 6.06
N ILE A 99 -17.35 15.20 6.68
CA ILE A 99 -17.88 13.83 6.76
C ILE A 99 -19.14 13.71 5.92
N SER A 100 -19.26 12.63 5.15
CA SER A 100 -20.47 12.22 4.44
C SER A 100 -20.78 10.75 4.66
N VAL A 101 -22.06 10.39 4.65
CA VAL A 101 -22.52 8.99 4.72
C VAL A 101 -23.11 8.58 3.38
N GLY A 102 -22.72 7.43 2.87
CA GLY A 102 -23.28 6.86 1.63
C GLY A 102 -22.45 5.71 1.07
N HIS A 103 -23.01 5.03 0.07
CA HIS A 103 -22.32 3.99 -0.71
C HIS A 103 -21.01 4.49 -1.35
N ASP A 104 -21.00 5.72 -1.86
CA ASP A 104 -19.90 6.33 -2.58
C ASP A 104 -19.37 7.61 -1.91
N ALA A 105 -18.07 7.88 -2.05
CA ALA A 105 -17.51 9.16 -1.67
C ALA A 105 -17.93 10.26 -2.66
N PRO A 106 -18.17 11.51 -2.21
CA PRO A 106 -18.52 12.61 -3.10
C PRO A 106 -17.45 12.89 -4.18
N MET A 107 -17.89 13.15 -5.41
CA MET A 107 -16.98 13.50 -6.53
C MET A 107 -16.14 14.75 -6.25
N ARG A 108 -16.69 15.70 -5.49
CA ARG A 108 -16.01 16.87 -4.95
C ARG A 108 -16.47 17.10 -3.51
N CYS A 109 -15.55 17.51 -2.66
CA CYS A 109 -15.88 17.91 -1.31
C CYS A 109 -16.75 19.19 -1.34
N PRO A 110 -17.94 19.20 -0.70
CA PRO A 110 -18.83 20.36 -0.69
C PRO A 110 -18.29 21.54 0.15
N VAL A 111 -17.31 21.28 1.01
CA VAL A 111 -16.71 22.31 1.88
C VAL A 111 -15.49 22.95 1.22
N CYS A 112 -14.50 22.16 0.82
CA CYS A 112 -13.23 22.69 0.29
C CYS A 112 -13.07 22.59 -1.23
N GLY A 113 -14.00 21.95 -1.94
CA GLY A 113 -13.98 21.81 -3.40
C GLY A 113 -12.99 20.79 -3.98
N TYR A 114 -12.18 20.14 -3.13
CA TYR A 114 -11.17 19.16 -3.53
C TYR A 114 -11.79 17.88 -4.10
N PRO A 115 -11.09 17.17 -5.00
CA PRO A 115 -11.64 16.02 -5.72
C PRO A 115 -11.83 14.79 -4.82
N GLN A 116 -12.62 13.83 -5.31
CA GLN A 116 -12.92 12.54 -4.65
C GLN A 116 -11.69 11.82 -4.09
N GLY A 117 -10.52 11.98 -4.74
CA GLY A 117 -9.24 11.39 -4.33
C GLY A 117 -8.76 11.77 -2.92
N TYR A 118 -9.39 12.76 -2.27
CA TYR A 118 -9.12 13.15 -0.89
C TYR A 118 -10.05 12.49 0.12
N PHE A 119 -10.98 11.63 -0.30
CA PHE A 119 -11.86 10.92 0.63
C PHE A 119 -11.31 9.55 1.00
N GLU A 120 -11.47 9.19 2.26
CA GLU A 120 -11.17 7.88 2.81
C GLU A 120 -12.32 7.41 3.71
N ILE A 121 -12.38 6.11 3.99
CA ILE A 121 -13.33 5.59 4.99
C ILE A 121 -12.83 6.02 6.37
N LEU A 122 -13.69 6.65 7.16
CA LEU A 122 -13.36 7.11 8.51
C LEU A 122 -12.88 5.94 9.38
N ALA A 123 -11.62 6.01 9.84
CA ALA A 123 -11.09 5.13 10.87
C ALA A 123 -11.15 5.82 12.23
N LYS A 124 -11.70 5.15 13.25
CA LYS A 124 -11.69 5.61 14.65
C LYS A 124 -10.73 4.74 15.45
N ASN A 125 -9.64 5.32 15.94
CA ASN A 125 -8.54 4.63 16.62
C ASN A 125 -8.12 5.32 17.94
N PHE A 126 -9.02 6.09 18.55
CA PHE A 126 -8.89 6.76 19.84
C PHE A 126 -9.92 6.23 20.84
#